data_AF-A0A6B0UID5-F1
#
_entry.id   AF-A0A6B0UID5-F1
#
_cell.length_a   1.000
_cell.length_b   1.000
_cell.length_c   1.000
_cell.angle_alpha   90.00
_cell.angle_beta   90.00
_cell.angle_gamma   90.00
#
_symmetry.space_group_name_H-M   'P 1'
#
loop_
_entity.id
_entity.type
_entity.pdbx_description
1 polymer ?
#
loop_
_entity_poly.entity_id
_entity_poly.type
_entity_poly.pdbx_seq_one_letter_code
_entity_poly.pdbx_strand_id
1 'polypeptide(L)'
;MEETKILYHIDDEDTPYLVKVLVPPDRVTLADFKNVLNRPNYKFFFRSMDDDFGVVKEEIVEDDSKLPCFNGRVVSWVCAAQRDNGILLVPATFVLFTAR
;
A
#
# COMPACT_ATOMS: atom_id res chain seq x y z
N MET A 1 10.72 15.21 15.56
CA MET A 1 10.32 13.84 15.19
C MET A 1 9.88 13.90 13.74
N GLU A 2 10.49 13.10 12.88
CA GLU A 2 10.09 13.01 11.47
C GLU A 2 8.86 12.10 11.35
N GLU A 3 7.95 12.43 10.44
CA GLU A 3 6.72 11.68 10.17
C GLU A 3 6.73 11.14 8.75
N THR A 4 6.10 9.98 8.53
CA THR A 4 5.82 9.45 7.20
C THR A 4 4.38 9.78 6.82
N LYS A 5 4.19 10.34 5.62
CA LYS A 5 2.85 10.55 5.05
C LYS A 5 2.48 9.38 4.17
N ILE A 6 1.41 8.67 4.51
CA ILE A 6 0.91 7.54 3.73
C ILE A 6 -0.40 7.98 3.07
N LEU A 7 -0.39 8.05 1.73
CA LEU A 7 -1.62 8.13 0.96
C LEU A 7 -2.09 6.71 0.64
N TYR A 8 -3.36 6.40 0.89
CA TYR A 8 -3.90 5.09 0.59
C TYR A 8 -5.29 5.15 -0.03
N HIS A 9 -5.54 4.22 -0.94
CA HIS A 9 -6.86 3.97 -1.54
C HIS A 9 -7.46 2.73 -0.87
N ILE A 10 -8.77 2.75 -0.64
CA ILE A 10 -9.52 1.59 -0.17
C ILE A 10 -10.34 1.07 -1.34
N ASP A 11 -10.16 -0.20 -1.70
CA ASP A 11 -10.88 -0.87 -2.79
C ASP A 11 -10.95 0.01 -4.07
N ASP A 12 -12.15 0.36 -4.54
CA ASP A 12 -12.40 1.17 -5.74
C ASP A 12 -12.75 2.65 -5.44
N GLU A 13 -12.40 3.17 -4.25
CA GLU A 13 -12.66 4.58 -3.92
C GLU A 13 -11.76 5.54 -4.71
N ASP A 14 -12.37 6.56 -5.34
CA ASP A 14 -11.68 7.56 -6.16
C ASP A 14 -10.80 8.52 -5.35
N THR A 15 -11.18 8.83 -4.11
CA THR A 15 -10.47 9.82 -3.28
C THR A 15 -9.54 9.11 -2.30
N PRO A 16 -8.21 9.30 -2.38
CA PRO A 16 -7.29 8.71 -1.44
C PRO A 16 -7.40 9.35 -0.06
N TYR A 17 -7.18 8.54 0.97
CA TYR A 17 -7.00 8.99 2.35
C TYR A 17 -5.53 9.32 2.61
N LEU A 18 -5.27 10.19 3.59
CA LEU A 18 -3.93 10.53 4.04
C LEU A 18 -3.82 10.33 5.55
N VAL A 19 -2.86 9.54 5.98
CA VAL A 19 -2.48 9.38 7.38
C VAL A 19 -1.03 9.79 7.61
N LYS A 20 -0.73 10.19 8.85
CA LYS A 20 0.60 10.56 9.31
C LYS A 20 1.04 9.55 10.35
N VAL A 21 2.11 8.82 10.05
CA VAL A 21 2.74 7.88 10.97
C VAL A 21 3.90 8.59 11.64
N LEU A 22 3.97 8.56 12.97
CA LEU A 22 5.04 9.18 13.77
C LEU A 22 6.33 8.33 13.77
N VAL A 23 6.68 7.80 12.60
CA VAL A 23 7.88 7.00 12.34
C VAL A 23 8.54 7.60 11.09
N PRO A 24 9.87 7.78 11.09
CA PRO A 24 10.56 8.36 9.97
C PRO A 24 10.52 7.42 8.73
N PRO A 25 10.58 7.97 7.50
CA PRO A 25 10.44 7.19 6.27
C PRO A 25 11.49 6.08 6.08
N ASP A 26 12.64 6.16 6.72
CA ASP A 26 13.71 5.14 6.67
C ASP A 26 13.42 3.89 7.52
N ARG A 27 12.42 3.97 8.41
CA ARG A 27 12.10 2.94 9.42
C ARG A 27 10.65 2.49 9.44
N VAL A 28 9.74 3.22 8.79
CA VAL A 28 8.31 2.90 8.78
C VAL A 28 8.05 1.50 8.24
N THR A 29 7.26 0.72 8.95
CA THR A 29 6.92 -0.66 8.59
C THR A 29 5.44 -0.84 8.27
N LEU A 30 5.10 -2.04 7.77
CA LEU A 30 3.71 -2.44 7.59
C LEU A 30 2.95 -2.47 8.93
N ALA A 31 3.59 -2.91 10.03
CA ALA A 31 3.00 -2.88 11.36
C ALA A 31 2.54 -1.48 11.75
N ASP A 32 3.39 -0.46 11.53
CA ASP A 32 3.07 0.93 11.85
C ASP A 32 1.83 1.40 11.08
N PHE A 33 1.73 1.06 9.79
CA PHE A 33 0.59 1.44 8.97
C PHE A 33 -0.70 0.70 9.39
N LYS A 34 -0.62 -0.61 9.66
CA LYS A 34 -1.74 -1.43 10.15
C LYS A 34 -2.27 -0.90 11.49
N ASN A 35 -1.38 -0.50 12.39
CA ASN A 35 -1.74 0.09 13.69
C ASN A 35 -2.56 1.38 13.55
N VAL A 36 -2.27 2.20 12.53
CA VAL A 36 -3.04 3.42 12.26
C VAL A 36 -4.40 3.12 11.61
N LEU A 37 -4.48 2.12 10.74
CA LEU A 37 -5.73 1.74 10.08
C LEU A 37 -6.73 1.06 11.02
N ASN A 38 -6.26 0.29 12.01
CA ASN A 38 -7.08 -0.46 12.97
C ASN A 38 -8.16 -1.35 12.30
N ARG A 39 -7.80 -1.96 11.16
CA ARG A 39 -8.71 -2.79 10.35
C ARG A 39 -8.09 -4.16 10.05
N PRO A 40 -8.71 -5.27 10.47
CA PRO A 40 -8.23 -6.62 10.16
C PRO A 40 -8.60 -7.06 8.74
N ASN A 41 -7.91 -8.07 8.21
CA ASN A 41 -8.24 -8.78 6.96
C ASN A 41 -8.13 -7.97 5.65
N TYR A 42 -7.10 -7.15 5.53
CA TYR A 42 -6.77 -6.45 4.29
C TYR A 42 -5.46 -6.95 3.67
N LYS A 43 -5.39 -6.90 2.35
CA LYS A 43 -4.14 -7.00 1.60
C LYS A 43 -3.58 -5.61 1.35
N PHE A 44 -2.26 -5.49 1.43
CA PHE A 44 -1.56 -4.20 1.35
C PHE A 44 -0.61 -4.21 0.16
N PHE A 45 -0.88 -3.32 -0.79
CA PHE A 45 -0.02 -3.10 -1.94
C PHE A 45 0.59 -1.71 -1.85
N PHE A 46 1.81 -1.55 -2.36
CA PHE A 46 2.55 -0.31 -2.28
C PHE A 46 3.15 0.04 -3.63
N ARG A 47 3.19 1.35 -3.93
CA ARG A 47 3.91 1.83 -5.11
C ARG A 47 5.40 1.64 -4.84
N SER A 48 6.02 0.76 -5.61
CA SER A 48 7.44 0.45 -5.50
C SER A 48 8.14 0.67 -6.84
N MET A 49 9.47 0.57 -6.83
CA MET A 49 10.31 0.63 -8.02
C MET A 49 11.05 -0.70 -8.12
N ASP A 50 10.81 -1.43 -9.21
CA ASP A 50 11.53 -2.62 -9.60
C ASP A 50 12.55 -2.26 -10.69
N ASP A 51 13.73 -2.89 -10.67
CA ASP A 51 14.83 -2.55 -11.57
C ASP A 51 14.56 -2.94 -13.03
N ASP A 52 13.78 -4.00 -13.25
CA ASP A 52 13.47 -4.54 -14.59
C ASP A 52 12.14 -3.99 -15.12
N PHE A 53 11.15 -3.84 -14.23
CA PHE A 53 9.77 -3.49 -14.61
C PHE A 53 9.41 -2.02 -14.34
N GLY A 54 10.26 -1.27 -13.64
CA GLY A 54 9.98 0.12 -13.27
C GLY A 54 8.94 0.23 -12.17
N VAL A 55 7.94 1.11 -12.32
CA VAL A 55 6.96 1.37 -11.25
C VAL A 55 5.97 0.21 -11.14
N VAL A 56 5.96 -0.47 -9.99
CA VAL A 56 5.09 -1.63 -9.73
C VAL A 56 4.22 -1.43 -8.48
N LYS A 57 3.23 -2.31 -8.31
CA LYS A 57 2.47 -2.45 -7.06
C LYS A 57 2.96 -3.70 -6.32
N GLU A 58 3.81 -3.50 -5.33
CA GLU A 58 4.41 -4.57 -4.53
C GLU A 58 3.46 -4.97 -3.39
N GLU A 59 3.16 -6.27 -3.24
CA GLU A 59 2.42 -6.80 -2.09
C GLU A 59 3.36 -7.00 -0.91
N ILE A 60 3.06 -6.40 0.25
CA ILE A 60 3.82 -6.62 1.48
C ILE A 60 2.90 -7.27 2.51
N VAL A 61 3.33 -8.42 3.01
CA VAL A 61 2.55 -9.26 3.94
C VAL A 61 3.15 -9.24 5.34
N GLU A 62 4.48 -9.15 5.45
CA GLU A 62 5.22 -9.19 6.72
C GLU A 62 5.16 -7.86 7.47
N ASP A 63 4.81 -7.91 8.75
CA ASP A 63 4.63 -6.73 9.61
C ASP A 63 5.93 -5.94 9.82
N ASP A 64 7.06 -6.63 9.86
CA ASP A 64 8.38 -6.04 10.06
C ASP A 64 9.01 -5.47 8.77
N SER A 65 8.37 -5.69 7.61
CA SER A 65 8.87 -5.18 6.33
C SER A 65 8.72 -3.66 6.24
N LYS A 66 9.77 -3.00 5.73
CA LYS A 66 9.78 -1.55 5.49
C LYS A 66 8.89 -1.18 4.31
N LEU A 67 8.25 -0.02 4.38
CA LEU A 67 7.42 0.47 3.29
C LEU A 67 8.24 1.19 2.20
N PRO A 68 7.94 0.97 0.91
CA PRO A 68 8.53 1.73 -0.19
C PRO A 68 8.22 3.22 -0.06
N CYS A 69 9.25 4.03 0.17
CA CYS A 69 9.14 5.46 0.39
C CYS A 69 9.74 6.25 -0.77
N PHE A 70 8.97 7.22 -1.29
CA PHE A 70 9.44 8.17 -2.30
C PHE A 70 9.22 9.60 -1.81
N ASN A 71 10.32 10.35 -1.61
CA ASN A 71 10.30 11.71 -1.06
C ASN A 71 9.52 11.84 0.27
N GLY A 72 9.72 10.88 1.17
CA GLY A 72 9.06 10.84 2.48
C GLY A 72 7.55 10.53 2.43
N ARG A 73 7.07 10.01 1.29
CA ARG A 73 5.68 9.61 1.09
C ARG A 73 5.60 8.15 0.70
N VAL A 74 4.56 7.49 1.18
CA VAL A 74 4.16 6.14 0.79
C VAL A 74 2.83 6.25 0.05
N VAL A 75 2.67 5.46 -1.02
CA VAL A 75 1.39 5.31 -1.71
C VAL A 75 0.98 3.85 -1.59
N SER A 76 -0.22 3.60 -1.06
CA SER A 76 -0.74 2.26 -0.83
C SER A 76 -2.12 2.04 -1.46
N TRP A 77 -2.41 0.78 -1.75
CA TRP A 77 -3.75 0.29 -2.08
C TRP A 77 -4.10 -0.81 -1.08
N VAL A 78 -5.23 -0.62 -0.41
CA VAL A 78 -5.73 -1.48 0.66
C VAL A 78 -6.96 -2.18 0.12
N CYS A 79 -6.87 -3.49 -0.09
CA CYS A 79 -7.96 -4.29 -0.65
C CYS A 79 -8.53 -5.22 0.42
N ALA A 80 -9.85 -5.23 0.58
CA ALA A 80 -10.50 -6.21 1.45
C ALA A 80 -10.14 -7.63 0.97
N ALA A 81 -9.78 -8.52 1.90
CA ALA A 81 -9.51 -9.92 1.56
C ALA A 81 -10.84 -10.65 1.30
N GLN A 82 -11.50 -10.36 0.18
CA GLN A 82 -12.72 -11.07 -0.20
C GLN A 82 -12.36 -12.48 -0.66
N ARG A 83 -12.90 -13.50 0.03
CA ARG A 83 -12.89 -14.89 -0.43
C ARG A 83 -13.97 -15.05 -1.49
N ASP A 84 -13.66 -14.73 -2.75
CA ASP A 84 -14.52 -15.11 -3.87
C ASP A 84 -13.74 -15.99 -4.85
N ASN A 85 -13.96 -17.30 -4.75
CA ASN A 85 -13.78 -18.32 -5.79
C ASN A 85 -12.54 -18.26 -6.71
N GLY A 86 -11.37 -17.89 -6.19
CA GLY A 86 -10.09 -18.10 -6.87
C GLY A 86 -9.75 -17.09 -7.99
N ILE A 87 -10.52 -16.01 -8.13
CA ILE A 87 -10.14 -14.87 -8.98
C ILE A 87 -9.77 -13.74 -8.05
N LEU A 88 -8.48 -13.40 -8.00
CA LEU A 88 -8.03 -12.16 -7.41
C LEU A 88 -8.58 -11.05 -8.31
N LEU A 89 -9.77 -10.52 -7.99
CA LEU A 89 -10.22 -9.24 -8.50
C LEU A 89 -9.27 -8.20 -7.91
N VAL A 90 -8.11 -8.08 -8.53
CA VAL A 90 -7.35 -6.85 -8.40
C VAL A 90 -8.30 -5.74 -8.87
N PRO A 91 -8.54 -4.68 -8.07
CA PRO A 91 -9.45 -3.61 -8.45
C PRO A 91 -9.11 -3.14 -9.87
N ALA A 92 -10.09 -2.77 -10.70
CA ALA A 92 -9.90 -2.58 -12.15
C ALA A 92 -8.72 -1.64 -12.52
N THR A 93 -8.31 -0.78 -11.59
CA THR A 93 -7.09 0.04 -11.67
C THR A 93 -5.78 -0.76 -11.71
N PHE A 94 -5.69 -1.98 -11.19
CA PHE A 94 -4.50 -2.84 -11.27
C PHE A 94 -4.25 -3.37 -12.68
N VAL A 95 -5.30 -3.66 -13.45
CA VAL A 95 -5.19 -4.14 -14.84
C VAL A 95 -4.80 -3.00 -15.79
N LEU A 96 -5.17 -1.75 -15.48
CA LEU A 96 -4.89 -0.61 -16.35
C LEU A 96 -3.41 -0.17 -16.32
N PHE A 97 -2.65 -0.48 -15.27
CA PHE A 97 -1.24 -0.08 -15.14
C PHE A 97 -0.26 -1.05 -15.83
N THR A 98 -0.64 -2.28 -16.16
CA THR A 98 0.19 -3.17 -16.99
C THR A 98 -0.02 -2.92 -18.50
N ALA A 99 -0.94 -2.02 -18.86
CA ALA A 99 -1.38 -1.78 -20.24
C ALA A 99 -1.14 -0.35 -20.74
N ARG A 100 -0.27 0.45 -20.09
CA ARG A 100 0.21 1.73 -20.63
C ARG A 100 1.72 1.86 -20.60
#